data_AF-A0A0P9GD45-F1
#
_entry.id   AF-A0A0P9GD45-F1
#
_cell.length_a   1.000
_cell.length_b   1.000
_cell.length_c   1.000
_cell.angle_alpha   90.00
_cell.angle_beta   90.00
_cell.angle_gamma   90.00
#
_symmetry.space_group_name_H-M   'P 1'
#
loop_
_entity.id
_entity.type
_entity.pdbx_description
1 polymer ?
#
loop_
_entity_poly.entity_id
_entity_poly.type
_entity_poly.pdbx_seq_one_letter_code
_entity_poly.pdbx_strand_id
1 'polypeptide(L)'
;MAARGMRAKISLKSPGQIVGYRLVTKGIEEMADYAENMARETLGIKDEEYSSHQDILEGLFEFNELIQNISDKTMKARLIGDIKLANNVIETARLANETERELVKKILEEVSNINVAVALKSIAWSLRQIARMCDVITEITVNTILGTSSEICRLERL
;
A
#
# COMPACT_ATOMS: atom_id res chain seq x y z
N MET A 1 -26.14 29.59 9.95
CA MET A 1 -25.02 30.55 9.93
C MET A 1 -23.90 30.23 10.94
N ALA A 2 -24.18 29.53 12.05
CA ALA A 2 -23.18 29.24 13.10
C ALA A 2 -22.05 28.24 12.71
N ALA A 3 -22.29 27.32 11.78
CA ALA A 3 -21.30 26.31 11.40
C ALA A 3 -20.13 26.84 10.53
N ARG A 4 -20.25 28.05 9.96
CA ARG A 4 -19.21 28.65 9.12
C ARG A 4 -18.12 29.36 9.96
N GLY A 5 -18.48 29.88 11.13
CA GLY A 5 -17.55 30.62 12.00
C GLY A 5 -16.52 29.74 12.71
N MET A 6 -16.84 28.47 13.02
CA MET A 6 -15.91 27.56 13.68
C MET A 6 -14.81 27.00 12.76
N ARG A 7 -14.99 27.06 11.43
CA ARG A 7 -13.96 26.62 10.46
C ARG A 7 -12.74 27.53 10.42
N ALA A 8 -12.84 28.77 10.89
CA ALA A 8 -11.73 29.73 10.86
C ALA A 8 -10.85 29.68 12.11
N LYS A 9 -11.31 29.06 13.21
CA LYS A 9 -10.60 29.01 14.49
C LYS A 9 -9.76 27.75 14.70
N ILE A 10 -9.97 26.76 13.85
CA ILE A 10 -9.15 25.56 13.74
C ILE A 10 -8.63 25.65 12.31
N SER A 11 -7.34 25.54 12.04
CA SER A 11 -6.76 25.50 10.67
C SER A 11 -7.19 24.25 9.88
N LEU A 12 -8.47 23.87 9.97
CA LEU A 12 -9.10 22.76 9.28
C LEU A 12 -9.29 23.14 7.83
N LYS A 13 -8.32 22.67 7.05
CA LYS A 13 -8.42 22.18 5.68
C LYS A 13 -9.84 21.66 5.36
N SER A 14 -10.31 21.91 4.14
CA SER A 14 -11.71 21.71 3.72
C SER A 14 -12.27 20.32 4.11
N PRO A 15 -13.60 20.13 4.23
CA PRO A 15 -14.17 18.83 4.61
C PRO A 15 -13.65 17.63 3.81
N GLY A 16 -13.38 17.81 2.51
CA GLY A 16 -12.78 16.77 1.66
C GLY A 16 -11.35 16.41 2.07
N GLN A 17 -10.56 17.38 2.52
CA GLN A 17 -9.19 17.13 3.01
C GLN A 17 -9.20 16.33 4.32
N ILE A 18 -10.16 16.57 5.23
CA ILE A 18 -10.31 15.80 6.46
C ILE A 18 -10.61 14.33 6.15
N VAL A 19 -11.55 14.08 5.23
CA VAL A 19 -11.88 12.71 4.78
C VAL A 19 -10.66 12.05 4.11
N GLY A 20 -9.94 12.78 3.27
CA GLY A 20 -8.72 12.29 2.63
C GLY A 20 -7.61 11.94 3.63
N TYR A 21 -7.46 12.67 4.74
CA TYR A 21 -6.52 12.29 5.81
C TYR A 21 -6.95 11.01 6.52
N ARG A 22 -8.23 10.90 6.89
CA ARG A 22 -8.77 9.70 7.54
C ARG A 22 -8.55 8.44 6.70
N LEU A 23 -8.83 8.52 5.39
CA LEU A 23 -8.67 7.37 4.50
C LEU A 23 -7.20 6.96 4.37
N VAL A 24 -6.27 7.91 4.31
CA VAL A 24 -4.83 7.59 4.30
C VAL A 24 -4.38 6.96 5.61
N THR A 25 -4.82 7.50 6.75
CA THR A 25 -4.49 6.90 8.05
C THR A 25 -5.01 5.47 8.15
N LYS A 26 -6.22 5.18 7.64
CA LYS A 26 -6.74 3.81 7.59
C LYS A 26 -5.89 2.92 6.68
N GLY A 27 -5.49 3.39 5.51
CA GLY A 27 -4.59 2.63 4.63
C GLY A 27 -3.24 2.29 5.28
N ILE A 28 -2.65 3.22 6.05
CA ILE A 28 -1.40 2.98 6.78
C ILE A 28 -1.59 1.94 7.89
N GLU A 29 -2.71 2.01 8.63
CA GLU A 29 -3.02 0.99 9.65
C GLU A 29 -3.23 -0.39 9.01
N GLU A 30 -3.93 -0.48 7.87
CA GLU A 30 -4.10 -1.76 7.16
C GLU A 30 -2.75 -2.31 6.68
N MET A 31 -1.83 -1.45 6.19
CA MET A 31 -0.45 -1.87 5.87
C MET A 31 0.28 -2.45 7.09
N ALA A 32 0.10 -1.86 8.27
CA ALA A 32 0.70 -2.36 9.50
C ALA A 32 0.11 -3.71 9.94
N ASP A 33 -1.21 -3.90 9.77
CA ASP A 33 -1.87 -5.19 10.03
C ASP A 33 -1.33 -6.29 9.11
N TYR A 34 -1.08 -5.99 7.83
CA TYR A 34 -0.46 -6.95 6.92
C TYR A 34 0.99 -7.28 7.31
N ALA A 35 1.76 -6.31 7.81
CA ALA A 35 3.10 -6.56 8.33
C ALA A 35 3.08 -7.45 9.58
N GLU A 36 2.12 -7.23 10.49
CA GLU A 36 1.90 -8.10 11.66
C GLU A 36 1.52 -9.52 11.23
N ASN A 37 0.64 -9.66 10.24
CA ASN A 37 0.26 -10.97 9.71
C ASN A 37 1.48 -11.73 9.18
N MET A 38 2.36 -11.09 8.40
CA MET A 38 3.60 -11.72 7.92
C MET A 38 4.50 -12.21 9.07
N ALA A 39 4.64 -11.40 10.13
CA ALA A 39 5.42 -11.78 11.30
C ALA A 39 4.81 -13.01 12.00
N ARG A 40 3.48 -13.05 12.11
CA ARG A 40 2.75 -14.18 12.72
C ARG A 40 2.87 -15.47 11.90
N GLU A 41 2.77 -15.38 10.57
CA GLU A 41 3.00 -16.53 9.67
C GLU A 41 4.43 -17.06 9.78
N THR A 42 5.42 -16.15 9.82
CA THR A 42 6.84 -16.51 9.98
C THR A 42 7.08 -17.24 11.31
N LEU A 43 6.48 -16.76 12.41
CA LEU A 43 6.53 -17.45 13.70
C LEU A 43 5.82 -18.80 13.68
N GLY A 44 4.73 -18.92 12.91
CA GLY A 44 3.95 -20.16 12.77
C GLY A 44 4.72 -21.31 12.14
N ILE A 45 5.70 -21.01 11.29
CA ILE A 45 6.53 -22.02 10.60
C ILE A 45 7.97 -22.09 11.11
N LYS A 46 8.29 -21.44 12.24
CA LYS A 46 9.68 -21.31 12.73
C LYS A 46 10.39 -22.66 12.99
N ASP A 47 9.61 -23.69 13.33
CA ASP A 47 10.10 -25.03 13.67
C ASP A 47 9.99 -26.00 12.46
N GLU A 48 9.52 -25.52 11.31
CA GLU A 48 9.38 -26.26 10.05
C GLU A 48 10.64 -26.09 9.17
N GLU A 49 10.86 -27.00 8.22
CA GLU A 49 12.03 -26.96 7.31
C GLU A 49 11.86 -26.00 6.11
N TYR A 50 11.40 -24.77 6.36
CA TYR A 50 11.17 -23.77 5.29
C TYR A 50 12.46 -23.29 4.61
N SER A 51 13.60 -23.40 5.30
CA SER A 51 14.91 -22.98 4.78
C SER A 51 15.41 -23.82 3.60
N SER A 52 14.80 -24.98 3.34
CA SER A 52 15.10 -25.80 2.16
C SER A 52 14.65 -25.14 0.86
N HIS A 53 13.75 -24.15 0.91
CA HIS A 53 13.15 -23.46 -0.22
C HIS A 53 13.81 -22.10 -0.52
N GLN A 54 15.14 -22.06 -0.63
CA GLN A 54 15.90 -20.81 -0.79
C GLN A 54 15.41 -19.92 -1.94
N ASP A 55 15.18 -20.50 -3.12
CA ASP A 55 14.73 -19.73 -4.29
C ASP A 55 13.37 -19.06 -4.11
N ILE A 56 12.49 -19.62 -3.26
CA ILE A 56 11.19 -19.02 -2.93
C ILE A 56 11.39 -17.89 -1.92
N LEU A 57 12.27 -18.09 -0.93
CA LEU A 57 12.59 -17.07 0.06
C LEU A 57 13.26 -15.86 -0.58
N GLU A 58 14.15 -16.07 -1.54
CA GLU A 58 14.77 -15.00 -2.33
C GLU A 58 13.72 -14.24 -3.16
N GLY A 59 12.83 -14.95 -3.85
CA GLY A 59 11.74 -14.30 -4.58
C GLY A 59 10.77 -13.50 -3.68
N LEU A 60 10.49 -13.99 -2.47
CA LEU A 60 9.72 -13.23 -1.47
C LEU A 60 10.47 -11.98 -0.99
N PHE A 61 11.79 -12.07 -0.84
CA PHE A 61 12.63 -10.95 -0.45
C PHE A 61 12.64 -9.86 -1.54
N GLU A 62 12.88 -10.24 -2.80
CA GLU A 62 12.81 -9.34 -3.96
C GLU A 62 11.42 -8.69 -4.07
N PHE A 63 10.36 -9.47 -3.84
CA PHE A 63 9.01 -8.94 -3.85
C PHE A 63 8.81 -7.93 -2.72
N ASN A 64 9.31 -8.21 -1.51
CA ASN A 64 9.29 -7.24 -0.42
C ASN A 64 10.04 -5.94 -0.77
N GLU A 65 11.20 -6.00 -1.43
CA GLU A 65 11.92 -4.80 -1.87
C GLU A 65 11.09 -3.95 -2.87
N LEU A 66 10.40 -4.60 -3.82
CA LEU A 66 9.47 -3.94 -4.72
C LEU A 66 8.36 -3.20 -3.94
N ILE A 67 7.75 -3.87 -2.95
CA ILE A 67 6.69 -3.30 -2.12
C ILE A 67 7.20 -2.15 -1.23
N GLN A 68 8.42 -2.25 -0.70
CA GLN A 68 9.05 -1.16 0.05
C GLN A 68 9.26 0.07 -0.84
N ASN A 69 9.78 -0.11 -2.05
CA ASN A 69 9.94 0.96 -3.02
C ASN A 69 8.61 1.63 -3.41
N ILE A 70 7.55 0.84 -3.62
CA ILE A 70 6.19 1.36 -3.85
C ILE A 70 5.74 2.19 -2.64
N SER A 71 5.87 1.65 -1.43
CA SER A 71 5.47 2.31 -0.19
C SER A 71 6.18 3.65 0.03
N ASP A 72 7.49 3.67 -0.15
CA ASP A 72 8.31 4.88 0.01
C ASP A 72 7.91 5.95 -1.01
N LYS A 73 7.71 5.56 -2.27
CA LYS A 73 7.26 6.48 -3.31
C LYS A 73 5.86 7.02 -3.03
N THR A 74 4.94 6.20 -2.54
CA THR A 74 3.59 6.64 -2.14
C THR A 74 3.66 7.68 -1.03
N MET A 75 4.42 7.40 0.04
CA MET A 75 4.57 8.32 1.16
C MET A 75 5.21 9.63 0.71
N LYS A 76 6.26 9.56 -0.11
CA LYS A 76 6.92 10.73 -0.69
C LYS A 76 5.96 11.54 -1.55
N ALA A 77 5.27 10.91 -2.52
CA ALA A 77 4.33 11.58 -3.41
C ALA A 77 3.25 12.34 -2.62
N ARG A 78 2.74 11.74 -1.54
CA ARG A 78 1.79 12.38 -0.64
C ARG A 78 2.39 13.55 0.14
N LEU A 79 3.56 13.37 0.73
CA LEU A 79 4.19 14.41 1.56
C LEU A 79 4.50 15.68 0.76
N ILE A 80 5.01 15.54 -0.47
CA ILE A 80 5.41 16.68 -1.30
C ILE A 80 4.39 17.07 -2.37
N GLY A 81 3.29 16.33 -2.52
CA GLY A 81 2.25 16.61 -3.52
C GLY A 81 2.71 16.38 -4.97
N ASP A 82 3.60 15.42 -5.21
CA ASP A 82 4.16 15.16 -6.54
C ASP A 82 3.28 14.18 -7.34
N ILE A 83 2.52 14.74 -8.28
CA ILE A 83 1.60 13.97 -9.13
C ILE A 83 2.32 13.02 -10.10
N LYS A 84 3.56 13.35 -10.52
CA LYS A 84 4.33 12.47 -11.42
C LYS A 84 4.81 11.24 -10.65
N LEU A 85 5.27 11.46 -9.41
CA LEU A 85 5.65 10.36 -8.53
C LEU A 85 4.43 9.48 -8.19
N ALA A 86 3.27 10.09 -7.94
CA ALA A 86 2.02 9.36 -7.76
C ALA A 86 1.66 8.49 -8.98
N ASN A 87 1.79 9.02 -10.20
CA ASN A 87 1.55 8.21 -11.40
C ASN A 87 2.52 7.03 -11.53
N ASN A 88 3.81 7.24 -11.20
CA ASN A 88 4.79 6.15 -11.20
C ASN A 88 4.46 5.04 -10.19
N VAL A 89 3.89 5.39 -9.04
CA VAL A 89 3.39 4.39 -8.06
C VAL A 89 2.31 3.53 -8.69
N ILE A 90 1.29 4.12 -9.33
CA ILE A 90 0.19 3.38 -9.96
C ILE A 90 0.72 2.39 -11.00
N GLU A 91 1.68 2.81 -11.82
CA GLU A 91 2.31 1.94 -12.82
C GLU A 91 3.09 0.79 -12.17
N THR A 92 3.88 1.09 -11.13
CA THR A 92 4.72 0.09 -10.45
C THR A 92 3.89 -0.89 -9.62
N ALA A 93 2.82 -0.44 -8.98
CA ALA A 93 1.93 -1.27 -8.16
C ALA A 93 1.20 -2.35 -8.96
N ARG A 94 1.02 -2.16 -10.28
CA ARG A 94 0.46 -3.20 -11.16
C ARG A 94 1.35 -4.44 -11.24
N LEU A 95 2.67 -4.28 -11.15
CA LEU A 95 3.64 -5.39 -11.18
C LEU A 95 3.46 -6.32 -9.98
N ALA A 96 3.06 -5.78 -8.82
CA ALA A 96 2.90 -6.57 -7.60
C ALA A 96 1.86 -7.70 -7.72
N ASN A 97 0.81 -7.51 -8.54
CA ASN A 97 -0.18 -8.56 -8.78
C ASN A 97 0.38 -9.73 -9.61
N GLU A 98 1.32 -9.45 -10.51
CA GLU A 98 1.93 -10.49 -11.34
C GLU A 98 2.99 -11.24 -10.54
N THR A 99 3.86 -10.50 -9.84
CA THR A 99 4.89 -11.07 -8.96
C THR A 99 4.28 -11.99 -7.90
N GLU A 100 3.18 -11.58 -7.26
CA GLU A 100 2.49 -12.43 -6.29
C GLU A 100 1.96 -13.72 -6.91
N ARG A 101 1.33 -13.65 -8.09
CA ARG A 101 0.80 -14.85 -8.75
C ARG A 101 1.88 -15.86 -9.09
N GLU A 102 2.99 -15.40 -9.65
CA GLU A 102 4.11 -16.27 -10.03
C GLU A 102 4.76 -16.89 -8.78
N LEU A 103 4.94 -16.12 -7.71
CA LEU A 103 5.43 -16.66 -6.43
C LEU A 103 4.49 -17.70 -5.84
N VAL A 104 3.19 -17.42 -5.80
CA VAL A 104 2.19 -18.36 -5.28
C VAL A 104 2.16 -19.64 -6.10
N LYS A 105 2.27 -19.55 -7.42
CA LYS A 105 2.37 -20.72 -8.28
C LYS A 105 3.61 -21.56 -7.94
N LYS A 106 4.78 -20.93 -7.85
CA LYS A 106 6.03 -21.60 -7.46
C LYS A 106 5.94 -22.29 -6.10
N ILE A 107 5.35 -21.61 -5.11
CA ILE A 107 5.09 -22.16 -3.77
C ILE A 107 4.25 -23.44 -3.85
N LEU A 108 3.16 -23.43 -4.62
CA LEU A 108 2.26 -24.58 -4.74
C LEU A 108 2.87 -25.75 -5.51
N GLU A 109 3.83 -25.49 -6.40
CA GLU A 109 4.51 -26.52 -7.19
C GLU A 109 5.68 -27.18 -6.43
N GLU A 110 6.41 -26.41 -5.61
CA GLU A 110 7.68 -26.85 -5.01
C GLU A 110 7.60 -27.17 -3.51
N VAL A 111 6.63 -26.60 -2.77
CA VAL A 111 6.55 -26.77 -1.30
C VAL A 111 5.60 -27.91 -0.93
N SER A 112 6.19 -29.03 -0.51
CA SER A 112 5.42 -30.23 -0.12
C SER A 112 4.77 -30.12 1.26
N ASN A 113 5.41 -29.39 2.19
CA ASN A 113 4.84 -29.19 3.52
C ASN A 113 3.72 -28.15 3.45
N ILE A 114 2.49 -28.59 3.72
CA ILE A 114 1.28 -27.76 3.61
C ILE A 114 1.34 -26.54 4.53
N ASN A 115 1.87 -26.68 5.75
CA ASN A 115 1.98 -25.58 6.71
C ASN A 115 2.89 -24.48 6.15
N VAL A 116 4.06 -24.88 5.62
CA VAL A 116 5.02 -23.96 5.00
C VAL A 116 4.42 -23.31 3.76
N ALA A 117 3.77 -24.09 2.89
CA ALA A 117 3.16 -23.56 1.67
C ALA A 117 2.08 -22.51 1.96
N VAL A 118 1.21 -22.77 2.95
CA VAL A 118 0.15 -21.85 3.35
C VAL A 118 0.73 -20.56 3.94
N ALA A 119 1.74 -20.66 4.81
CA ALA A 119 2.38 -19.50 5.42
C ALA A 119 3.10 -18.62 4.39
N LEU A 120 3.92 -19.21 3.51
CA LEU A 120 4.62 -18.47 2.46
C LEU A 120 3.65 -17.78 1.50
N LYS A 121 2.54 -18.46 1.14
CA LYS A 121 1.47 -17.86 0.35
C LYS A 121 0.80 -16.69 1.07
N SER A 122 0.54 -16.84 2.37
CA SER A 122 -0.04 -15.77 3.22
C SER A 122 0.86 -14.54 3.30
N ILE A 123 2.18 -14.75 3.34
CA ILE A 123 3.19 -13.69 3.30
C ILE A 123 3.15 -12.96 1.93
N ALA A 124 3.20 -13.70 0.82
CA ALA A 124 3.11 -13.12 -0.53
C ALA A 124 1.82 -12.32 -0.72
N TRP A 125 0.69 -12.85 -0.24
CA TRP A 125 -0.59 -12.17 -0.27
C TRP A 125 -0.57 -10.85 0.53
N SER A 126 0.01 -10.87 1.73
CA SER A 126 0.12 -9.71 2.62
C SER A 126 0.96 -8.60 1.96
N LEU A 127 2.08 -8.94 1.33
CA LEU A 127 2.89 -8.01 0.53
C LEU A 127 2.07 -7.35 -0.59
N ARG A 128 1.30 -8.13 -1.33
CA ARG A 128 0.42 -7.61 -2.39
C ARG A 128 -0.70 -6.72 -1.85
N GLN A 129 -1.22 -6.99 -0.66
CA GLN A 129 -2.20 -6.08 -0.04
C GLN A 129 -1.57 -4.76 0.41
N ILE A 130 -0.30 -4.75 0.84
CA ILE A 130 0.41 -3.50 1.13
C ILE A 130 0.51 -2.63 -0.13
N ALA A 131 0.89 -3.19 -1.29
CA ALA A 131 0.88 -2.44 -2.57
C ALA A 131 -0.51 -1.91 -2.94
N ARG A 132 -1.57 -2.69 -2.67
CA ARG A 132 -2.95 -2.23 -2.90
C ARG A 132 -3.30 -1.02 -2.03
N MET A 133 -2.85 -0.99 -0.78
CA MET A 133 -3.05 0.17 0.09
C MET A 133 -2.28 1.39 -0.40
N CYS A 134 -1.07 1.19 -0.93
CA CYS A 134 -0.32 2.23 -1.60
C CYS A 134 -1.09 2.84 -2.79
N ASP A 135 -1.76 2.01 -3.59
CA ASP A 135 -2.59 2.46 -4.72
C ASP A 135 -3.76 3.34 -4.22
N VAL A 136 -4.51 2.88 -3.21
CA VAL A 136 -5.60 3.65 -2.58
C VAL A 136 -5.12 5.01 -2.06
N ILE A 137 -4.00 5.01 -1.32
CA ILE A 137 -3.40 6.25 -0.80
C ILE A 137 -2.99 7.19 -1.93
N THR A 138 -2.48 6.63 -3.03
CA THR A 138 -2.07 7.37 -4.21
C THR A 138 -3.25 8.00 -4.94
N GLU A 139 -4.35 7.27 -5.13
CA GLU A 139 -5.59 7.82 -5.70
C GLU A 139 -6.12 8.99 -4.87
N ILE A 140 -6.17 8.84 -3.54
CA ILE A 140 -6.58 9.92 -2.64
C ILE A 140 -5.64 11.12 -2.77
N THR A 141 -4.34 10.87 -2.93
CA THR A 141 -3.32 11.90 -3.09
C THR A 141 -3.52 12.67 -4.39
N VAL A 142 -3.70 11.99 -5.52
CA VAL A 142 -4.00 12.62 -6.82
C VAL A 142 -5.29 13.43 -6.74
N ASN A 143 -6.36 12.86 -6.18
CA ASN A 143 -7.63 13.56 -5.98
C ASN A 143 -7.48 14.80 -5.09
N THR A 144 -6.64 14.73 -4.07
CA THR A 144 -6.37 15.87 -3.18
C THR A 144 -5.62 16.96 -3.94
N ILE A 145 -4.59 16.62 -4.72
CA ILE A 145 -3.79 17.57 -5.51
C ILE A 145 -4.67 18.28 -6.54
N LEU A 146 -5.47 17.53 -7.30
CA LEU A 146 -6.36 18.06 -8.35
C LEU A 146 -7.57 18.82 -7.80
N GLY A 147 -8.08 18.43 -6.63
CA GLY A 147 -9.21 19.08 -5.96
C GLY A 147 -8.85 20.41 -5.28
N THR A 148 -7.57 20.68 -5.06
CA THR A 148 -7.08 22.03 -4.72
C THR A 148 -7.08 22.89 -5.97
N SER A 149 -7.70 24.07 -5.92
CA SER A 149 -7.74 25.03 -7.02
C SER A 149 -6.33 25.28 -7.57
N SER A 150 -6.07 24.84 -8.80
CA SER A 150 -4.85 25.16 -9.55
C SER A 150 -5.17 26.27 -10.56
N GLU A 151 -4.16 26.98 -11.05
CA GLU A 151 -4.36 27.99 -12.10
C GLU A 151 -4.99 27.42 -13.38
N ILE A 152 -4.95 26.10 -13.56
CA ILE A 152 -5.46 25.36 -14.72
C ILE A 152 -6.96 25.07 -14.58
N CYS A 153 -7.49 24.91 -13.36
CA CYS A 153 -8.91 24.68 -13.10
C CYS A 153 -9.47 25.68 -12.08
N ARG A 154 -9.95 26.83 -12.58
CA ARG A 154 -10.83 27.71 -11.80
C ARG A 154 -12.25 27.15 -11.89
N LEU A 155 -12.77 26.65 -10.77
CA LEU A 155 -14.21 26.47 -10.60
C LEU A 155 -14.84 27.87 -10.58
N GLU A 156 -15.39 28.30 -11.72
CA GLU A 156 -16.28 29.45 -11.76
C GLU A 156 -17.48 29.14 -10.86
N ARG A 157 -17.62 29.92 -9.79
CA ARG A 157 -18.80 29.86 -8.93
C ARG A 157 -19.94 30.55 -9.70
N LEU A 158 -20.93 29.76 -10.11
CA LEU A 158 -22.27 30.26 -10.46
C LEU A 158 -22.99 30.79 -9.21
#